data_AF-A0A1I5WKA4-F1
#
_entry.id   AF-A0A1I5WKA4-F1
#
_cell.length_a   1.000
_cell.length_b   1.000
_cell.length_c   1.000
_cell.angle_alpha   90.00
_cell.angle_beta   90.00
_cell.angle_gamma   90.00
#
_symmetry.space_group_name_H-M   'P 1'
#
loop_
_entity.id
_entity.type
_entity.pdbx_description
1 polymer ?
#
loop_
_entity_poly.entity_id
_entity_poly.type
_entity_poly.pdbx_seq_one_letter_code
_entity_poly.pdbx_strand_id
1 'polypeptide(L)'
;MNLLLIVIVVPISLMLHEIGHGIGTALTSKTHHVHIYLGDVGDNNKENFQVGRFHFHLQWAFNGRCRWGGGLNKQQAFFSLLGGPIMTALIMILCVFLLKLDIEGWLRIILIAFAEINLYILIFTLVPNQLPRRLGPNWSFPSDGLQIVRLLRNE
;
A
#
# COMPACT_ATOMS: atom_id res chain seq x y z
N MET A 1 7.36 -12.39 16.54
CA MET A 1 8.05 -11.58 15.51
C MET A 1 9.17 -10.78 16.16
N ASN A 2 10.39 -10.75 15.59
CA ASN A 2 11.49 -9.92 16.11
C ASN A 2 11.19 -8.43 15.84
N LEU A 3 11.40 -7.54 16.82
CA LEU A 3 11.13 -6.11 16.70
C LEU A 3 11.86 -5.47 15.50
N LEU A 4 13.10 -5.91 15.24
CA LEU A 4 13.89 -5.44 14.10
C LEU A 4 13.21 -5.75 12.76
N LEU A 5 12.59 -6.94 12.65
CA LEU A 5 11.86 -7.33 11.44
C LEU A 5 10.62 -6.46 11.24
N ILE A 6 9.92 -6.09 12.32
CA ILE A 6 8.75 -5.19 12.21
C ILE A 6 9.18 -3.83 11.66
N VAL A 7 10.29 -3.27 12.16
CA VAL A 7 10.80 -1.96 11.72
C VAL A 7 11.11 -1.93 10.22
N ILE A 8 11.51 -3.06 9.63
CA ILE A 8 11.89 -3.17 8.22
C ILE A 8 10.73 -3.64 7.33
N VAL A 9 10.06 -4.72 7.72
CA VAL A 9 9.04 -5.38 6.90
C VAL A 9 7.78 -4.52 6.77
N VAL A 10 7.41 -3.77 7.82
CA VAL A 10 6.20 -2.93 7.77
C VAL A 10 6.34 -1.77 6.77
N PRO A 11 7.37 -0.91 6.83
CA PRO A 11 7.53 0.16 5.85
C PRO A 11 7.65 -0.35 4.40
N ILE A 12 8.37 -1.45 4.20
CA ILE A 12 8.50 -2.05 2.86
C ILE A 12 7.15 -2.57 2.36
N SER A 13 6.38 -3.27 3.19
CA SER A 13 5.06 -3.80 2.81
C SER A 13 4.06 -2.68 2.53
N LEU A 14 4.08 -1.60 3.31
CA LEU A 14 3.27 -0.40 3.06
C LEU A 14 3.68 0.29 1.75
N MET A 15 4.98 0.46 1.49
CA MET A 15 5.46 1.02 0.24
C MET A 15 4.98 0.19 -0.96
N LEU A 16 5.06 -1.14 -0.86
CA LEU A 16 4.57 -2.04 -1.92
C LEU A 16 3.04 -1.94 -2.08
N HIS A 17 2.27 -1.82 -0.99
CA HIS A 17 0.83 -1.53 -1.04
C HIS A 17 0.54 -0.26 -1.84
N GLU A 18 1.23 0.85 -1.53
CA GLU A 18 1.03 2.10 -2.26
C GLU A 18 1.45 2.00 -3.74
N ILE A 19 2.53 1.29 -4.03
CA ILE A 19 2.93 0.96 -5.41
C ILE A 19 1.81 0.19 -6.11
N GLY A 20 1.13 -0.73 -5.43
CA GLY A 20 -0.04 -1.44 -5.93
C GLY A 20 -1.13 -0.48 -6.43
N HIS A 21 -1.50 0.52 -5.63
CA HIS A 21 -2.45 1.56 -6.05
C HIS A 21 -1.97 2.33 -7.28
N GLY A 22 -0.67 2.63 -7.31
CA GLY A 22 -0.04 3.29 -8.44
C GLY A 22 -0.10 2.46 -9.72
N ILE A 23 0.14 1.15 -9.63
CA ILE A 23 0.01 0.21 -10.75
C ILE A 23 -1.44 0.17 -11.23
N GLY A 24 -2.42 0.06 -10.31
CA GLY A 24 -3.85 0.11 -10.65
C GLY A 24 -4.22 1.38 -11.44
N THR A 25 -3.68 2.52 -11.01
CA THR A 25 -3.84 3.80 -11.71
C THR A 25 -3.14 3.79 -13.07
N ALA A 26 -1.89 3.35 -13.14
CA ALA A 26 -1.09 3.38 -14.34
C ALA A 26 -1.64 2.45 -15.44
N LEU A 27 -2.26 1.33 -15.06
CA LEU A 27 -2.89 0.38 -16.00
C LEU A 27 -4.21 0.91 -16.57
N THR A 28 -4.96 1.71 -15.81
CA THR A 28 -6.30 2.16 -16.21
C THR A 28 -6.37 3.60 -16.68
N SER A 29 -5.37 4.40 -16.32
CA SER A 29 -5.20 5.79 -16.74
C SER A 29 -3.85 5.96 -17.42
N LYS A 30 -3.84 6.57 -18.61
CA LYS A 30 -2.61 6.78 -19.41
C LYS A 30 -1.95 8.14 -19.16
N THR A 31 -2.69 9.11 -18.62
CA THR A 31 -2.26 10.51 -18.51
C THR A 31 -1.87 10.92 -17.10
N HIS A 32 -2.27 10.17 -16.09
CA HIS A 32 -2.08 10.58 -14.71
C HIS A 32 -0.70 10.16 -14.20
N HIS A 33 -0.04 11.10 -13.53
CA HIS A 33 1.14 10.86 -12.72
C HIS A 33 0.71 10.35 -11.34
N VAL A 34 1.48 9.41 -10.82
CA VAL A 34 1.25 8.76 -9.54
C VAL A 34 2.37 9.16 -8.61
N HIS A 35 2.02 9.69 -7.44
CA HIS A 35 2.95 10.02 -6.38
C HIS A 35 2.80 9.01 -5.25
N ILE A 36 3.87 8.25 -5.00
CA ILE A 36 3.96 7.26 -3.94
C ILE A 36 4.69 7.89 -2.76
N TYR A 37 3.98 8.05 -1.66
CA TYR A 37 4.52 8.58 -0.42
C TYR A 37 4.68 7.45 0.60
N LEU A 38 5.85 7.38 1.22
CA LEU A 38 6.08 6.71 2.49
C LEU A 38 6.41 7.82 3.49
N GLY A 39 5.62 7.95 4.56
CA GLY A 39 5.74 9.06 5.50
C GLY A 39 4.88 10.26 5.16
N ASP A 40 5.40 11.46 5.44
CA ASP A 40 4.64 12.70 5.30
C ASP A 40 4.26 12.98 3.84
N VAL A 41 3.11 13.61 3.62
CA VAL A 41 2.57 13.93 2.28
C VAL A 41 2.62 15.43 1.98
N GLY A 42 3.33 16.19 2.81
CA GLY A 42 3.59 17.62 2.67
C GLY A 42 4.94 17.93 2.04
N ASP A 43 5.24 19.22 1.91
CA ASP A 43 6.43 19.75 1.20
C ASP A 43 7.78 19.30 1.80
N ASN A 44 7.75 18.77 3.03
CA ASN A 44 8.91 18.21 3.69
C ASN A 44 9.36 16.88 3.07
N ASN A 45 8.47 16.14 2.40
CA ASN A 45 8.79 14.89 1.72
C ASN A 45 9.03 15.13 0.22
N LYS A 46 10.23 15.64 -0.08
CA LYS A 46 10.67 15.91 -1.45
C LYS A 46 10.76 14.62 -2.25
N GLU A 47 10.55 14.72 -3.56
CA GLU A 47 10.72 13.58 -4.46
C GLU A 47 12.17 13.08 -4.39
N ASN A 48 12.34 11.78 -4.12
CA ASN A 48 13.64 11.14 -4.10
C ASN A 48 14.05 10.70 -5.50
N PHE A 49 13.12 10.08 -6.23
CA PHE A 49 13.35 9.61 -7.59
C PHE A 49 12.02 9.42 -8.34
N GLN A 50 12.11 9.34 -9.66
CA GLN A 50 10.99 9.06 -10.55
C GLN A 50 11.30 7.91 -11.49
N VAL A 51 10.29 7.08 -11.79
CA VAL A 51 10.35 6.02 -12.80
C VAL A 51 9.12 6.15 -13.69
N GLY A 52 9.32 6.72 -14.89
CA GLY A 52 8.23 6.99 -15.81
C GLY A 52 7.20 7.95 -15.21
N ARG A 53 6.00 7.44 -14.90
CA ARG A 53 4.89 8.21 -14.30
C ARG A 53 4.81 8.09 -12.78
N PHE A 54 5.71 7.33 -12.16
CA PHE A 54 5.75 7.12 -10.72
C PHE A 54 6.79 8.04 -10.10
N HIS A 55 6.33 8.89 -9.20
CA HIS A 55 7.14 9.83 -8.42
C HIS A 55 7.20 9.31 -6.99
N PHE A 56 8.40 9.08 -6.46
CA PHE A 56 8.59 8.44 -5.16
C PHE A 56 9.08 9.46 -4.13
N HIS A 57 8.36 9.53 -3.01
CA HIS A 57 8.59 10.42 -1.88
C HIS A 57 8.74 9.57 -0.61
N LEU A 58 9.96 9.17 -0.30
CA LEU A 58 10.29 8.17 0.70
C LEU A 58 10.95 8.79 1.92
N GLN A 59 10.23 8.77 3.03
CA GLN A 59 10.75 8.95 4.38
C GLN A 59 10.47 7.67 5.16
N TRP A 60 11.43 7.22 5.95
CA TRP A 60 11.24 6.01 6.74
C TRP A 60 10.11 6.20 7.75
N ALA A 61 8.99 5.51 7.53
CA ALA A 61 7.77 5.70 8.27
C ALA A 61 6.89 4.45 8.25
N PHE A 62 5.93 4.40 9.18
CA PHE A 62 4.95 3.33 9.30
C PHE A 62 3.59 3.70 8.69
N ASN A 63 3.57 4.66 7.77
CA ASN A 63 2.40 5.03 6.98
C ASN A 63 2.81 5.29 5.54
N GLY A 64 1.85 5.13 4.62
CA GLY A 64 2.02 5.40 3.21
C GLY A 64 0.79 6.08 2.63
N ARG A 65 0.96 6.67 1.45
CA ARG A 65 -0.14 7.14 0.63
C ARG A 65 0.23 7.19 -0.84
N CYS A 66 -0.68 6.69 -1.67
CA CYS A 66 -0.68 6.90 -3.09
C CYS A 66 -1.59 8.10 -3.44
N ARG A 67 -1.03 9.08 -4.14
CA ARG A 67 -1.80 10.18 -4.73
C ARG A 67 -1.74 10.06 -6.24
N TRP A 68 -2.89 10.22 -6.87
CA TRP A 68 -3.01 10.36 -8.30
C TRP A 68 -3.73 11.68 -8.58
N GLY A 69 -3.48 12.28 -9.75
CA GLY A 69 -4.19 13.49 -10.17
C GLY A 69 -5.72 13.33 -10.12
N GLY A 70 -6.45 14.43 -9.98
CA GLY A 70 -7.92 14.42 -10.06
C GLY A 70 -8.41 14.04 -11.46
N GLY A 71 -9.63 13.52 -11.55
CA GLY A 71 -10.29 13.24 -12.84
C GLY A 71 -10.35 11.77 -13.25
N LEU A 72 -10.05 10.83 -12.36
CA LEU A 72 -10.32 9.41 -12.62
C LEU A 72 -11.82 9.16 -12.72
N ASN A 73 -12.25 8.41 -13.74
CA ASN A 73 -13.61 7.91 -13.81
C ASN A 73 -13.84 6.80 -12.77
N LYS A 74 -15.09 6.39 -12.56
CA LYS A 74 -15.46 5.37 -11.56
C LYS A 74 -14.67 4.06 -11.69
N GLN A 75 -14.44 3.58 -12.92
CA GLN A 75 -13.69 2.35 -13.14
C GLN A 75 -12.21 2.52 -12.81
N GLN A 76 -11.59 3.61 -13.26
CA GLN A 76 -10.20 3.94 -12.95
C GLN A 76 -9.99 4.06 -11.44
N ALA A 77 -10.84 4.81 -10.74
CA ALA A 77 -10.80 4.94 -9.29
C ALA A 77 -10.95 3.58 -8.59
N PHE A 78 -11.83 2.71 -9.09
CA PHE A 78 -12.02 1.37 -8.52
C PHE A 78 -10.74 0.51 -8.63
N PHE A 79 -10.10 0.47 -9.80
CA PHE A 79 -8.86 -0.28 -9.99
C PHE A 79 -7.66 0.36 -9.28
N SER A 80 -7.60 1.70 -9.20
CA SER A 80 -6.63 2.41 -8.38
C SER A 80 -6.74 2.00 -6.91
N LEU A 81 -7.95 1.96 -6.36
CA LEU A 81 -8.19 1.55 -4.96
C LEU A 81 -7.94 0.06 -4.72
N LEU A 82 -8.26 -0.81 -5.68
CA LEU A 82 -7.99 -2.25 -5.53
C LEU A 82 -6.51 -2.62 -5.66
N GLY A 83 -5.70 -1.79 -6.32
CA GLY A 83 -4.30 -2.10 -6.60
C GLY A 83 -3.47 -2.42 -5.35
N GLY A 84 -3.65 -1.67 -4.26
CA GLY A 84 -2.96 -1.90 -2.99
C GLY A 84 -3.34 -3.23 -2.33
N PRO A 85 -4.63 -3.49 -2.07
CA PRO A 85 -5.11 -4.78 -1.58
C PRO A 85 -4.70 -5.97 -2.45
N ILE A 86 -4.70 -5.84 -3.78
CA ILE A 86 -4.22 -6.90 -4.68
C ILE A 86 -2.72 -7.14 -4.49
N MET A 87 -1.91 -6.08 -4.43
CA MET A 87 -0.46 -6.21 -4.25
C MET A 87 -0.11 -6.91 -2.93
N THR A 88 -0.74 -6.50 -1.82
CA THR A 88 -0.51 -7.12 -0.51
C THR A 88 -0.95 -8.58 -0.48
N ALA A 89 -2.10 -8.91 -1.11
CA ALA A 89 -2.53 -10.29 -1.27
C ALA A 89 -1.52 -11.12 -2.10
N LEU A 90 -1.00 -10.58 -3.21
CA LEU A 90 -0.01 -11.25 -4.05
C LEU A 90 1.30 -11.53 -3.29
N ILE A 91 1.81 -10.55 -2.53
CA ILE A 91 3.03 -10.71 -1.72
C ILE A 91 2.81 -11.79 -0.66
N MET A 92 1.67 -11.74 0.05
CA MET A 92 1.32 -12.74 1.05
C MET A 92 1.27 -14.15 0.44
N ILE A 93 0.55 -14.32 -0.67
CA ILE A 93 0.41 -15.62 -1.35
C ILE A 93 1.78 -16.12 -1.84
N LEU A 94 2.59 -15.25 -2.43
CA LEU A 94 3.94 -15.58 -2.88
C LEU A 94 4.81 -16.06 -1.72
N CYS A 95 4.81 -15.36 -0.60
CA CYS A 95 5.58 -15.75 0.59
C CYS A 95 5.11 -17.10 1.13
N VAL A 96 3.80 -17.33 1.24
CA VAL A 96 3.23 -18.62 1.67
C VAL A 96 3.61 -19.75 0.70
N PHE A 97 3.65 -19.49 -0.60
CA PHE A 97 4.06 -20.47 -1.59
C PHE A 97 5.55 -20.79 -1.48
N LEU A 98 6.41 -19.78 -1.32
CA LEU A 98 7.84 -19.97 -1.12
C LEU A 98 8.15 -20.74 0.17
N LEU A 99 7.36 -20.58 1.22
CA LEU A 99 7.51 -21.34 2.48
C LEU A 99 7.24 -22.85 2.33
N LYS A 100 6.67 -23.30 1.20
CA LYS A 100 6.55 -24.74 0.88
C LYS A 100 7.86 -25.34 0.34
N LEU A 101 8.79 -24.49 -0.09
CA LEU A 101 10.13 -24.91 -0.43
C LEU A 101 10.92 -25.19 0.86
N ASP A 102 11.98 -25.98 0.76
CA ASP A 102 12.83 -26.36 1.90
C ASP A 102 13.75 -25.19 2.33
N ILE A 103 13.11 -24.08 2.71
CA ILE A 103 13.76 -22.84 3.13
C ILE A 103 13.90 -22.87 4.65
N GLU A 104 15.14 -22.74 5.10
CA GLU A 104 15.50 -22.73 6.52
C GLU A 104 16.11 -21.39 6.96
N GLY A 105 16.31 -21.26 8.28
CA GLY A 105 17.02 -20.13 8.88
C GLY A 105 16.31 -18.78 8.72
N TRP A 106 17.11 -17.72 8.55
CA TRP A 106 16.63 -16.33 8.53
C TRP A 106 15.66 -16.03 7.39
N LEU A 107 15.85 -16.66 6.22
CA LEU A 107 14.97 -16.42 5.08
C LEU A 107 13.54 -16.89 5.37
N ARG A 108 13.38 -18.04 6.02
CA ARG A 108 12.07 -18.54 6.46
C ARG A 108 11.37 -17.56 7.38
N ILE A 109 12.11 -16.99 8.34
CA ILE A 109 11.59 -16.02 9.31
C ILE A 109 11.13 -14.73 8.59
N ILE A 110 11.91 -14.24 7.62
CA ILE A 110 11.56 -13.06 6.82
C ILE A 110 10.31 -13.32 5.99
N LEU A 111 10.19 -14.48 5.34
CA LEU A 111 9.01 -14.85 4.54
C LEU A 111 7.74 -14.95 5.40
N ILE A 112 7.83 -15.53 6.60
CA ILE A 112 6.71 -15.57 7.56
C ILE A 112 6.32 -14.14 7.95
N ALA A 113 7.30 -13.28 8.25
CA ALA A 113 7.05 -11.89 8.62
C ALA A 113 6.34 -11.11 7.49
N PHE A 114 6.79 -11.25 6.23
CA PHE A 114 6.12 -10.63 5.09
C PHE A 114 4.71 -11.17 4.90
N ALA A 115 4.49 -12.48 5.02
CA ALA A 115 3.17 -13.08 4.89
C ALA A 115 2.19 -12.54 5.96
N GLU A 116 2.60 -12.55 7.23
CA GLU A 116 1.78 -12.06 8.34
C GLU A 116 1.49 -10.55 8.21
N ILE A 117 2.51 -9.72 7.97
CA ILE A 117 2.33 -8.27 7.86
C ILE A 117 1.45 -7.90 6.67
N ASN A 118 1.60 -8.54 5.51
CA ASN A 118 0.75 -8.25 4.35
C ASN A 118 -0.70 -8.72 4.58
N LEU A 119 -0.92 -9.82 5.31
CA LEU A 119 -2.25 -10.22 5.75
C LEU A 119 -2.89 -9.15 6.66
N TYR A 120 -2.13 -8.63 7.64
CA TYR A 120 -2.63 -7.57 8.50
C TYR A 120 -2.96 -6.30 7.71
N ILE A 121 -2.05 -5.84 6.85
CA ILE A 121 -2.29 -4.66 6.00
C ILE A 121 -3.55 -4.87 5.15
N LEU A 122 -3.68 -6.02 4.47
CA LEU A 122 -4.84 -6.36 3.67
C LEU A 122 -6.15 -6.28 4.46
N ILE A 123 -6.19 -6.87 5.66
CA ILE A 123 -7.40 -6.82 6.51
C ILE A 123 -7.73 -5.38 6.89
N PHE A 124 -6.75 -4.60 7.37
CA PHE A 124 -6.99 -3.24 7.84
C PHE A 124 -7.37 -2.26 6.73
N THR A 125 -6.85 -2.44 5.52
CA THR A 125 -7.14 -1.57 4.38
C THR A 125 -8.40 -1.99 3.62
N LEU A 126 -8.72 -3.29 3.55
CA LEU A 126 -9.89 -3.77 2.81
C LEU A 126 -11.19 -3.78 3.63
N VAL A 127 -11.12 -3.91 4.96
CA VAL A 127 -12.32 -3.84 5.81
C VAL A 127 -12.83 -2.39 5.83
N PRO A 128 -14.10 -2.12 5.45
CA PRO A 128 -14.63 -0.75 5.40
C PRO A 128 -14.67 -0.10 6.78
N ASN A 129 -13.63 0.66 7.09
CA ASN A 129 -13.48 1.42 8.33
C ASN A 129 -12.94 2.83 8.07
N GLN A 130 -13.18 3.72 9.02
CA GLN A 130 -12.46 4.99 9.12
C GLN A 130 -11.26 4.75 10.03
N LEU A 131 -10.04 4.91 9.53
CA LEU A 131 -8.85 4.73 10.36
C LEU A 131 -8.88 5.74 11.53
N PRO A 132 -8.63 5.28 12.77
CA PRO A 132 -8.85 6.10 13.95
C PRO A 132 -7.89 7.28 13.99
N ARG A 133 -8.46 8.50 14.07
CA ARG A 133 -7.73 9.79 14.19
C ARG A 133 -6.74 9.84 15.36
N ARG A 134 -6.88 8.95 16.35
CA ARG A 134 -5.98 8.80 17.49
C ARG A 134 -4.55 8.37 17.11
N LEU A 135 -4.35 7.81 15.92
CA LEU A 135 -3.01 7.43 15.41
C LEU A 135 -2.25 8.61 14.78
N GLY A 136 -2.88 9.79 14.67
CA GLY A 136 -2.28 11.04 14.19
C GLY A 136 -3.08 11.69 13.06
N PRO A 137 -2.90 13.00 12.81
CA PRO A 137 -3.62 13.72 11.75
C PRO A 137 -3.37 13.16 10.34
N ASN A 138 -2.21 12.54 10.11
CA ASN A 138 -1.86 11.90 8.85
C ASN A 138 -2.48 10.50 8.64
N TRP A 139 -3.20 9.97 9.64
CA TRP A 139 -3.84 8.64 9.63
C TRP A 139 -5.37 8.69 9.48
N SER A 140 -5.98 9.89 9.39
CA SER A 140 -7.43 10.01 9.26
C SER A 140 -7.91 9.84 7.81
N PHE A 141 -7.68 8.67 7.23
CA PHE A 141 -8.07 8.35 5.86
C PHE A 141 -9.10 7.23 5.85
N PRO A 142 -10.11 7.29 4.97
CA PRO A 142 -10.98 6.16 4.76
C PRO A 142 -10.14 4.99 4.24
N SER A 143 -10.32 3.80 4.82
CA SER A 143 -9.73 2.56 4.29
C SER A 143 -10.08 2.37 2.81
N ASP A 144 -9.26 1.63 2.07
CA ASP A 144 -9.50 1.33 0.66
C ASP A 144 -10.87 0.68 0.47
N GLY A 145 -11.24 -0.26 1.35
CA GLY A 145 -12.55 -0.87 1.38
C GLY A 145 -13.70 0.12 1.54
N LEU A 146 -13.56 1.10 2.44
CA LEU A 146 -14.57 2.14 2.62
C LEU A 146 -14.68 3.04 1.39
N GLN A 147 -13.55 3.40 0.77
CA GLN A 147 -13.53 4.19 -0.46
C GLN A 147 -14.19 3.42 -1.62
N ILE A 148 -13.92 2.12 -1.74
CA ILE A 148 -14.56 1.26 -2.74
C ILE A 148 -16.07 1.18 -2.52
N VAL A 149 -16.53 0.98 -1.28
CA VAL A 149 -17.97 0.94 -0.97
C VAL A 149 -18.66 2.25 -1.34
N ARG A 150 -18.08 3.40 -0.98
CA ARG A 150 -18.61 4.72 -1.35
C ARG A 150 -18.67 4.91 -2.86
N LEU A 151 -17.58 4.59 -3.54
CA LEU A 151 -17.49 4.63 -4.99
C LEU A 151 -18.58 3.78 -5.66
N LEU A 152 -18.81 2.55 -5.17
CA LEU A 152 -19.85 1.67 -5.69
C LEU A 152 -21.26 2.23 -5.45
N ARG A 153 -21.49 2.89 -4.31
CA ARG A 153 -22.75 3.57 -3.94
C ARG A 153 -22.96 4.93 -4.63
N ASN A 154 -21.96 5.45 -5.35
CA ASN A 154 -21.95 6.82 -5.89
C ASN A 154 -22.03 7.90 -4.79
N GLU A 155 -21.45 7.63 -3.63
CA GLU A 155 -21.20 8.59 -2.54
C GLU A 155 -19.79 9.18 -2.67
#